data_AF-U2KTX6-F1
#
_entry.id   AF-U2KTX6-F1
#
_cell.length_a   1.000
_cell.length_b   1.000
_cell.length_c   1.000
_cell.angle_alpha   90.00
_cell.angle_beta   90.00
_cell.angle_gamma   90.00
#
_symmetry.space_group_name_H-M   'P 1'
#
loop_
_entity.id
_entity.type
_entity.pdbx_description
1 polymer ?
#
loop_
_entity_poly.entity_id
_entity_poly.type
_entity_poly.pdbx_seq_one_letter_code
_entity_poly.pdbx_strand_id
1 'polypeptide(L)'
;QKMGAGTNVQNKLIALHDLDVPWRPADLEQRAGRIVRQGNENEKVNIYRYVTENTFDAYLWQTIENKQKFISQIMTSKTPVRVAEDVDESSLNYAEIKALATGDPKIKEKMDLDNEVTKLKMLEANFKSNRYRLEDKVAKNYPEEIARTEKLIEAVKKDISEVEPKAEGEEKFTSITINGEKIIDKKIAGEKLLEAISKVKLNESKVIGQYRNMDLEVSYNFFTNEHNFSLNGAAKHSGELGTSADGNIIRLDNAL
;
A
#
# COMPACT_ATOMS: atom_id res chain seq x y z
N GLN A 1 16.94 -10.40 51.47
CA GLN A 1 15.74 -9.68 51.94
C GLN A 1 14.70 -9.76 50.83
N LYS A 2 13.56 -10.43 51.03
CA LYS A 2 12.52 -10.53 49.98
C LYS A 2 11.69 -9.25 49.99
N MET A 3 11.42 -8.65 48.83
CA MET A 3 10.44 -7.57 48.73
C MET A 3 9.08 -8.08 49.21
N GLY A 4 8.38 -7.28 50.01
CA GLY A 4 7.05 -7.60 50.53
C GLY A 4 6.02 -7.71 49.41
N ALA A 5 5.05 -8.61 49.58
CA ALA A 5 3.94 -8.74 48.63
C ALA A 5 3.19 -7.40 48.53
N GLY A 6 3.09 -6.85 47.31
CA GLY A 6 2.38 -5.59 47.03
C GLY A 6 3.24 -4.36 46.73
N THR A 7 4.58 -4.47 46.72
CA THR A 7 5.44 -3.33 46.32
C THR A 7 5.38 -3.07 44.81
N ASN A 8 4.70 -1.99 44.40
CA ASN A 8 4.66 -1.54 43.01
C ASN A 8 5.94 -0.76 42.66
N VAL A 9 7.02 -1.48 42.34
CA VAL A 9 8.34 -0.91 41.94
C VAL A 9 8.46 -0.63 40.45
N GLN A 10 7.33 -0.68 39.76
CA GLN A 10 7.23 -1.06 38.36
C GLN A 10 7.48 0.16 37.44
N ASN A 11 7.42 1.38 38.00
CA ASN A 11 7.68 2.65 37.30
C ASN A 11 9.10 3.19 37.52
N LYS A 12 9.91 2.53 38.36
CA LYS A 12 11.26 3.01 38.72
C LYS A 12 12.36 1.99 38.39
N LEU A 13 12.06 1.03 37.51
CA LEU A 13 13.01 0.01 37.11
C LEU A 13 14.04 0.62 36.15
N ILE A 14 15.30 0.66 36.59
CA ILE A 14 16.42 1.19 35.80
C ILE A 14 17.25 0.09 35.13
N ALA A 15 17.32 -1.09 35.75
CA ALA A 15 18.07 -2.22 35.24
C ALA A 15 17.38 -3.55 35.53
N LEU A 16 17.47 -4.48 34.56
CA LEU A 16 17.07 -5.88 34.67
C LEU A 16 18.33 -6.75 34.56
N HIS A 17 18.46 -7.74 35.42
CA HIS A 17 19.61 -8.64 35.48
C HIS A 17 19.13 -10.08 35.30
N ASP A 18 19.34 -10.65 34.12
CA ASP A 18 19.06 -12.05 33.80
C ASP A 18 20.32 -12.89 34.06
N LEU A 19 20.29 -13.68 35.14
CA LEU A 19 21.38 -14.60 35.49
C LEU A 19 21.24 -15.98 34.84
N ASP A 20 20.04 -16.32 34.39
CA ASP A 20 19.67 -17.63 33.84
C ASP A 20 19.13 -17.49 32.42
N VAL A 21 19.38 -18.53 31.60
CA VAL A 21 18.91 -18.60 30.22
C VAL A 21 17.65 -19.48 30.16
N PRO A 22 16.45 -18.92 29.92
CA PRO A 22 15.21 -19.70 29.90
C PRO A 22 15.05 -20.47 28.59
N TRP A 23 14.30 -21.57 28.59
CA TRP A 23 14.14 -22.42 27.40
C TRP A 23 13.25 -21.83 26.29
N ARG A 24 12.46 -20.79 26.60
CA ARG A 24 11.50 -20.17 25.69
C ARG A 24 11.81 -18.69 25.49
N PRO A 25 11.86 -18.19 24.24
CA PRO A 25 12.06 -16.76 23.97
C PRO A 25 11.02 -15.85 24.63
N ALA A 26 9.76 -16.30 24.68
CA ALA A 26 8.66 -15.56 25.31
C ALA A 26 8.91 -15.23 26.79
N ASP A 27 9.66 -16.07 27.51
CA ASP A 27 9.98 -15.80 28.91
C ASP A 27 10.94 -14.59 29.04
N LEU A 28 11.89 -14.43 28.12
CA LEU A 28 12.77 -13.25 28.07
C LEU A 28 12.03 -11.99 27.64
N GLU A 29 11.16 -12.10 26.64
CA GLU A 29 10.35 -10.99 26.17
C GLU A 29 9.38 -10.50 27.25
N GLN A 30 8.75 -11.43 27.99
CA GLN A 30 7.92 -11.08 29.14
C GLN A 30 8.72 -10.44 30.28
N ARG A 31 9.96 -10.88 30.54
CA ARG A 31 10.85 -10.24 31.53
C ARG A 31 11.23 -8.82 31.09
N ALA A 32 11.63 -8.64 29.84
CA ALA A 32 11.96 -7.34 29.26
C ALA A 32 10.75 -6.39 29.24
N GLY A 33 9.55 -6.89 28.92
CA GLY A 33 8.31 -6.10 28.93
C GLY A 33 7.87 -5.60 30.32
N ARG A 34 8.44 -6.15 31.40
CA ARG A 34 8.22 -5.62 32.76
C ARG A 34 8.98 -4.31 33.01
N ILE A 35 10.10 -4.10 32.32
CA ILE A 35 10.97 -2.94 32.48
C ILE A 35 10.84 -1.95 31.32
N VAL A 36 10.76 -2.44 30.08
CA VAL A 36 10.51 -1.68 28.85
C VAL A 36 9.01 -1.51 28.68
N ARG A 37 8.45 -0.43 29.22
CA ARG A 37 7.00 -0.17 29.16
C ARG A 37 6.67 1.30 29.30
N GLN A 38 5.52 1.68 28.74
CA GLN A 38 4.95 3.00 28.96
C GLN A 38 4.61 3.19 30.46
N GLY A 39 5.06 4.29 31.05
CA GLY A 39 4.87 4.59 32.48
C GLY A 39 6.08 4.34 33.39
N ASN A 40 7.23 3.90 32.84
CA ASN A 40 8.51 3.99 33.54
C ASN A 40 9.00 5.45 33.53
N GLU A 41 9.47 5.95 34.68
CA GLU A 41 10.01 7.30 34.86
C GLU A 41 11.41 7.45 34.25
N ASN A 42 12.10 6.34 33.97
CA ASN A 42 13.42 6.34 33.33
C ASN A 42 13.29 6.35 31.80
N GLU A 43 13.98 7.28 31.14
CA GLU A 43 14.01 7.40 29.67
C GLU A 43 14.70 6.19 29.01
N LYS A 44 15.69 5.60 29.70
CA LYS A 44 16.45 4.44 29.24
C LYS A 44 16.55 3.41 30.35
N VAL A 45 16.47 2.13 29.98
CA VAL A 45 16.59 0.99 30.88
C VAL A 45 17.68 0.04 30.38
N ASN A 46 18.44 -0.54 31.30
CA ASN A 46 19.54 -1.43 30.97
C ASN A 46 19.15 -2.89 31.23
N ILE A 47 19.34 -3.77 30.25
CA ILE A 47 19.11 -5.21 30.43
C ILE A 47 20.47 -5.90 30.38
N TYR A 48 20.92 -6.40 31.52
CA TYR A 48 22.16 -7.16 31.68
C TYR A 48 21.84 -8.65 31.62
N ARG A 49 22.46 -9.35 30.68
CA ARG A 49 22.38 -10.81 30.57
C ARG A 49 23.74 -11.37 30.90
N TYR A 50 23.79 -12.18 31.94
CA TYR A 50 25.03 -12.82 32.37
C TYR A 50 25.18 -14.15 31.67
N VAL A 51 26.38 -14.39 31.16
CA VAL A 51 26.76 -15.66 30.57
C VAL A 51 28.11 -16.05 31.09
N THR A 52 28.28 -17.34 31.37
CA THR A 52 29.57 -17.88 31.75
C THR A 52 30.31 -18.30 30.48
N GLU A 53 31.55 -17.87 30.33
CA GLU A 53 32.39 -18.30 29.21
C GLU A 53 32.67 -19.81 29.27
N ASN A 54 32.74 -20.47 28.12
CA ASN A 54 33.00 -21.89 27.96
C ASN A 54 32.01 -22.84 28.65
N THR A 55 30.77 -22.40 28.88
CA THR A 55 29.70 -23.24 29.45
C THR A 55 28.63 -23.62 28.42
N PHE A 56 27.73 -24.51 28.83
CA PHE A 56 26.58 -24.95 28.03
C PHE A 56 25.57 -23.83 27.73
N ASP A 57 25.75 -22.63 28.28
CA ASP A 57 24.90 -21.46 28.05
C ASP A 57 24.88 -21.06 26.57
N ALA A 58 25.99 -21.26 25.84
CA ALA A 58 26.07 -21.01 24.39
C ALA A 58 25.04 -21.82 23.59
N TYR A 59 24.81 -23.08 24.00
CA TYR A 59 23.85 -23.97 23.36
C TYR A 59 22.39 -23.56 23.66
N LEU A 60 22.13 -23.10 24.89
CA LEU A 60 20.81 -22.59 25.27
C LEU A 60 20.46 -21.32 24.50
N TRP A 61 21.41 -20.38 24.37
CA TRP A 61 21.22 -19.18 23.56
C TRP A 61 21.00 -19.49 22.09
N GLN A 62 21.75 -20.44 21.51
CA GLN A 62 21.50 -20.91 20.14
C GLN A 62 20.09 -21.50 19.97
N THR A 63 19.60 -22.22 20.97
CA THR A 63 18.26 -22.80 20.94
C THR A 63 17.18 -21.72 20.97
N ILE A 64 17.37 -20.67 21.78
CA ILE A 64 16.47 -19.50 21.83
C ILE A 64 16.50 -18.74 20.51
N GLU A 65 17.69 -18.49 19.96
CA GLU A 65 17.89 -17.80 18.68
C GLU A 65 17.10 -18.48 17.55
N ASN A 66 17.26 -19.79 17.40
CA ASN A 66 16.56 -20.56 16.37
C ASN A 66 15.03 -20.53 16.54
N LYS A 67 14.53 -20.63 17.78
CA LYS A 67 13.10 -20.56 18.07
C LYS A 67 12.55 -19.17 17.77
N GLN A 68 13.26 -18.11 18.16
CA GLN A 68 12.82 -16.75 17.88
C GLN A 68 12.78 -16.48 16.38
N LYS A 69 13.83 -16.87 15.64
CA LYS A 69 13.90 -16.71 14.19
C LYS A 69 12.73 -17.37 13.47
N PHE A 70 12.31 -18.55 13.93
CA PHE A 70 11.13 -19.25 13.41
C PHE A 70 9.82 -18.51 13.73
N ILE A 71 9.66 -18.02 14.96
CA ILE A 71 8.49 -17.23 15.37
C ILE A 71 8.39 -15.94 14.55
N SER A 72 9.50 -15.20 14.38
CA SER A 72 9.52 -13.95 13.62
C SER A 72 9.19 -14.18 12.14
N GLN A 73 9.60 -15.30 11.56
CA GLN A 73 9.21 -15.70 10.20
C GLN A 73 7.71 -15.95 10.05
N ILE A 74 7.09 -16.60 11.04
CA ILE A 74 5.63 -16.84 11.04
C ILE A 74 4.88 -15.53 11.24
N MET A 75 5.28 -14.71 12.22
CA MET A 75 4.60 -13.45 12.56
C MET A 75 4.62 -12.45 11.42
N THR A 76 5.71 -12.40 10.64
CA THR A 76 5.81 -11.48 9.50
C THR A 76 5.14 -12.01 8.24
N SER A 77 4.75 -13.30 8.17
CA SER A 77 4.22 -13.97 6.96
C SER A 77 5.06 -13.78 5.69
N LYS A 78 6.32 -13.35 5.84
CA LYS A 78 7.25 -13.08 4.73
C LYS A 78 8.20 -14.27 4.57
N THR A 79 7.91 -15.14 3.60
CA THR A 79 8.89 -16.07 3.03
C THR A 79 10.12 -15.29 2.55
N PRO A 80 11.34 -15.85 2.64
CA PRO A 80 12.43 -15.24 3.40
C PRO A 80 12.58 -13.72 3.18
N VAL A 81 12.53 -13.01 4.32
CA VAL A 81 12.68 -11.56 4.55
C VAL A 81 13.55 -10.85 3.51
N ARG A 82 12.93 -10.20 2.52
CA ARG A 82 13.58 -9.24 1.59
C ARG A 82 13.70 -7.82 2.15
N VAL A 83 13.38 -7.60 3.42
CA VAL A 83 13.40 -6.27 4.06
C VAL A 83 13.93 -6.40 5.49
N ALA A 84 15.22 -6.11 5.70
CA ALA A 84 15.89 -6.18 7.01
C ALA A 84 15.57 -5.01 7.97
N GLU A 85 14.38 -4.44 7.91
CA GLU A 85 13.86 -3.75 9.10
C GLU A 85 13.20 -4.74 10.07
N ASP A 86 12.80 -5.93 9.60
CA ASP A 86 12.20 -7.00 10.41
C ASP A 86 13.23 -8.08 10.83
N VAL A 87 14.54 -7.81 10.80
CA VAL A 87 15.48 -8.70 11.52
C VAL A 87 15.32 -8.36 12.99
N ASP A 88 14.55 -9.19 13.69
CA ASP A 88 14.27 -9.08 15.11
C ASP A 88 15.56 -8.78 15.89
N GLU A 89 15.64 -7.56 16.44
CA GLU A 89 16.76 -7.05 17.24
C GLU A 89 17.14 -8.00 18.37
N SER A 90 16.16 -8.78 18.87
CA SER A 90 16.40 -9.80 19.88
C SER A 90 17.28 -10.96 19.37
N SER A 91 17.14 -11.35 18.09
CA SER A 91 17.93 -12.44 17.49
C SER A 91 19.41 -12.08 17.29
N LEU A 92 19.71 -10.83 16.92
CA LEU A 92 21.07 -10.30 16.85
C LEU A 92 21.74 -10.30 18.23
N ASN A 93 21.01 -9.86 19.25
CA ASN A 93 21.49 -9.84 20.63
C ASN A 93 21.79 -11.28 21.16
N TYR A 94 21.01 -12.29 20.78
CA TYR A 94 21.28 -13.68 21.16
C TYR A 94 22.51 -14.28 20.48
N ALA A 95 22.78 -13.90 19.23
CA ALA A 95 23.99 -14.32 18.52
C ALA A 95 25.26 -13.71 19.16
N GLU A 96 25.20 -12.43 19.55
CA GLU A 96 26.30 -11.75 20.27
C GLU A 96 26.59 -12.42 21.62
N ILE A 97 25.55 -12.77 22.37
CA ILE A 97 25.69 -13.46 23.64
C ILE A 97 26.30 -14.86 23.46
N LYS A 98 25.94 -15.58 22.39
CA LYS A 98 26.54 -16.87 22.04
C LYS A 98 28.04 -16.72 21.71
N ALA A 99 28.42 -15.70 20.96
CA ALA A 99 29.82 -15.45 20.61
C ALA A 99 30.66 -15.17 21.86
N LEU A 100 30.14 -14.38 22.80
CA LEU A 100 30.78 -14.14 24.10
C LEU A 100 30.91 -15.43 24.93
N ALA A 101 29.88 -16.28 24.95
CA ALA A 101 29.88 -17.55 25.66
C ALA A 101 30.97 -18.52 25.18
N THR A 102 31.33 -18.48 23.89
CA THR A 102 32.36 -19.37 23.32
C THR A 102 33.80 -18.98 23.64
N GLY A 103 34.04 -17.76 24.17
CA GLY A 103 35.36 -17.30 24.58
C GLY A 103 36.41 -17.13 23.45
N ASP A 104 36.10 -17.49 22.20
CA ASP A 104 36.98 -17.32 21.04
C ASP A 104 36.69 -15.99 20.31
N PRO A 105 37.63 -15.03 20.31
CA PRO A 105 37.48 -13.75 19.62
C PRO A 105 37.19 -13.90 18.11
N LYS A 106 37.64 -14.98 17.47
CA LYS A 106 37.42 -15.22 16.03
C LYS A 106 35.96 -15.52 15.72
N ILE A 107 35.22 -16.11 16.65
CA ILE A 107 33.79 -16.39 16.46
C ILE A 107 33.00 -15.08 16.46
N LYS A 108 33.36 -14.14 17.34
CA LYS A 108 32.80 -12.79 17.37
C LYS A 108 33.12 -12.04 16.08
N GLU A 109 34.38 -12.01 15.67
CA GLU A 109 34.81 -11.33 14.44
C GLU A 109 34.09 -11.89 13.20
N LYS A 110 33.97 -13.23 13.10
CA LYS A 110 33.21 -13.86 12.01
C LYS A 110 31.75 -13.42 12.01
N MET A 111 31.11 -13.37 13.17
CA MET A 111 29.70 -12.98 13.27
C MET A 111 29.49 -11.51 12.89
N ASP A 112 30.37 -10.62 13.34
CA ASP A 112 30.34 -9.20 12.98
C ASP A 112 30.48 -9.03 11.44
N LEU A 113 31.42 -9.76 10.84
CA LEU A 113 31.61 -9.79 9.38
C LEU A 113 30.41 -10.41 8.64
N ASP A 114 29.82 -11.49 9.13
CA ASP A 114 28.64 -12.13 8.52
C ASP A 114 27.43 -11.18 8.54
N ASN A 115 27.25 -10.41 9.63
CA ASN A 115 26.23 -9.37 9.73
C ASN A 115 26.47 -8.24 8.72
N GLU A 116 27.71 -7.75 8.61
CA GLU A 116 28.07 -6.70 7.66
C GLU A 116 27.87 -7.17 6.20
N VAL A 117 28.32 -8.39 5.88
CA VAL A 117 28.11 -9.00 4.56
C VAL A 117 26.63 -9.14 4.24
N THR A 118 25.81 -9.55 5.21
CA THR A 118 24.36 -9.68 5.01
C THR A 118 23.72 -8.31 4.74
N LYS A 119 24.10 -7.28 5.50
CA LYS A 119 23.65 -5.90 5.30
C LYS A 119 24.05 -5.37 3.91
N LEU A 120 25.31 -5.57 3.52
CA LEU A 120 25.84 -5.11 2.22
C LEU A 120 25.14 -5.82 1.04
N LYS A 121 24.97 -7.14 1.11
CA LYS A 121 24.25 -7.91 0.07
C LYS A 121 22.81 -7.41 -0.09
N MET A 122 22.14 -7.05 1.00
CA MET A 122 20.81 -6.48 0.92
C MET A 122 20.81 -5.10 0.28
N LEU A 123 21.72 -4.21 0.68
CA LEU A 123 21.83 -2.87 0.08
C LEU A 123 22.11 -2.97 -1.43
N GLU A 124 22.98 -3.90 -1.83
CA GLU A 124 23.27 -4.17 -3.24
C GLU A 124 22.03 -4.67 -3.99
N ALA A 125 21.27 -5.61 -3.42
CA ALA A 125 20.04 -6.12 -4.02
C ALA A 125 18.98 -5.02 -4.17
N ASN A 126 18.83 -4.16 -3.16
CA ASN A 126 17.91 -3.02 -3.21
C ASN A 126 18.33 -2.02 -4.30
N PHE A 127 19.62 -1.68 -4.34
CA PHE A 127 20.19 -0.80 -5.36
C PHE A 127 19.95 -1.35 -6.77
N LYS A 128 20.26 -2.63 -7.02
CA LYS A 128 20.03 -3.29 -8.31
C LYS A 128 18.56 -3.29 -8.71
N SER A 129 17.66 -3.62 -7.78
CA SER A 129 16.21 -3.58 -8.01
C SER A 129 15.72 -2.19 -8.40
N ASN A 130 16.18 -1.16 -7.66
CA ASN A 130 15.86 0.23 -7.98
C ASN A 130 16.39 0.66 -9.34
N ARG A 131 17.64 0.28 -9.66
CA ARG A 131 18.24 0.58 -10.96
C ARG A 131 17.45 -0.04 -12.09
N TYR A 132 17.12 -1.33 -12.03
CA TYR A 132 16.33 -1.99 -13.07
C TYR A 132 14.93 -1.40 -13.22
N ARG A 133 14.28 -1.04 -12.09
CA ARG A 133 12.98 -0.35 -12.13
C ARG A 133 13.06 1.00 -12.82
N LEU A 134 14.14 1.76 -12.58
CA LEU A 134 14.36 3.06 -13.24
C LEU A 134 14.70 2.89 -14.72
N GLU A 135 15.55 1.92 -15.07
CA GLU A 135 15.86 1.58 -16.46
C GLU A 135 14.61 1.20 -17.25
N ASP A 136 13.72 0.36 -16.68
CA ASP A 136 12.47 -0.03 -17.33
C ASP A 136 11.50 1.14 -17.48
N LYS A 137 11.42 2.02 -16.47
CA LYS A 137 10.63 3.25 -16.57
C LYS A 137 11.11 4.16 -17.71
N VAL A 138 12.42 4.37 -17.82
CA VAL A 138 13.01 5.23 -18.85
C VAL A 138 12.93 4.61 -20.23
N ALA A 139 13.16 3.31 -20.34
CA ALA A 139 13.24 2.63 -21.64
C ALA A 139 11.86 2.29 -22.23
N LYS A 140 10.86 1.99 -21.39
CA LYS A 140 9.54 1.51 -21.85
C LYS A 140 8.40 2.40 -21.40
N ASN A 141 8.23 2.57 -20.08
CA ASN A 141 7.01 3.20 -19.58
C ASN A 141 6.88 4.66 -20.01
N TYR A 142 7.94 5.48 -19.87
CA TYR A 142 7.85 6.89 -20.24
C TYR A 142 7.67 7.09 -21.75
N PRO A 143 8.41 6.42 -22.65
CA PRO A 143 8.15 6.52 -24.08
C PRO A 143 6.72 6.09 -24.48
N GLU A 144 6.21 5.00 -23.91
CA GLU A 144 4.85 4.52 -24.18
C GLU A 144 3.78 5.50 -23.65
N GLU A 145 3.97 6.02 -22.44
CA GLU A 145 3.08 7.02 -21.84
C GLU A 145 3.09 8.34 -22.62
N ILE A 146 4.27 8.81 -23.06
CA ILE A 146 4.40 10.00 -23.90
C ILE A 146 3.66 9.78 -25.22
N ALA A 147 3.94 8.70 -25.94
CA ALA A 147 3.29 8.42 -27.22
C ALA A 147 1.77 8.26 -27.10
N ARG A 148 1.29 7.63 -26.01
CA ARG A 148 -0.14 7.53 -25.71
C ARG A 148 -0.75 8.91 -25.42
N THR A 149 -0.06 9.74 -24.64
CA THR A 149 -0.53 11.07 -24.24
C THR A 149 -0.53 12.04 -25.42
N GLU A 150 0.48 11.99 -26.29
CA GLU A 150 0.53 12.79 -27.53
C GLU A 150 -0.64 12.45 -28.45
N LYS A 151 -0.92 11.16 -28.66
CA LYS A 151 -2.10 10.71 -29.42
C LYS A 151 -3.40 11.19 -28.78
N LEU A 152 -3.49 11.16 -27.45
CA LEU A 152 -4.66 11.66 -26.74
C LEU A 152 -4.83 13.17 -26.92
N ILE A 153 -3.73 13.95 -26.84
CA ILE A 153 -3.77 15.40 -27.08
C ILE A 153 -4.26 15.71 -28.50
N GLU A 154 -3.78 14.99 -29.51
CA GLU A 154 -4.26 15.16 -30.88
C GLU A 154 -5.74 14.81 -31.03
N ALA A 155 -6.19 13.72 -30.41
CA ALA A 155 -7.59 13.33 -30.41
C ALA A 155 -8.48 14.38 -29.72
N VAL A 156 -8.10 14.85 -28.54
CA VAL A 156 -8.85 15.88 -27.80
C VAL A 156 -8.85 17.21 -28.57
N LYS A 157 -7.76 17.58 -29.26
CA LYS A 157 -7.76 18.78 -30.11
C LYS A 157 -8.75 18.67 -31.27
N LYS A 158 -8.89 17.49 -31.87
CA LYS A 158 -9.92 17.23 -32.91
C LYS A 158 -11.32 17.34 -32.31
N ASP A 159 -11.54 16.73 -31.15
CA ASP A 159 -12.81 16.82 -30.45
C ASP A 159 -13.19 18.29 -30.16
N ILE A 160 -12.26 19.10 -29.63
CA ILE A 160 -12.52 20.53 -29.38
C ILE A 160 -12.97 21.27 -30.65
N SER A 161 -12.45 20.90 -31.83
CA SER A 161 -12.84 21.52 -33.10
C SER A 161 -14.16 20.99 -33.69
N GLU A 162 -14.54 19.76 -33.38
CA GLU A 162 -15.74 19.09 -33.92
C GLU A 162 -16.95 19.18 -32.98
N VAL A 163 -16.73 19.49 -31.71
CA VAL A 163 -17.77 19.66 -30.69
C VAL A 163 -18.60 20.91 -30.99
N GLU A 164 -19.91 20.74 -31.08
CA GLU A 164 -20.84 21.87 -31.21
C GLU A 164 -20.69 22.83 -30.03
N PRO A 165 -20.51 24.14 -30.26
CA PRO A 165 -20.36 25.13 -29.19
C PRO A 165 -21.59 25.13 -28.26
N LYS A 166 -21.38 25.41 -26.97
CA LYS A 166 -22.48 25.56 -26.01
C LYS A 166 -23.43 26.65 -26.50
N ALA A 167 -24.74 26.43 -26.42
CA ALA A 167 -25.73 27.45 -26.73
C ALA A 167 -25.54 28.66 -25.80
N GLU A 168 -25.44 29.87 -26.36
CA GLU A 168 -25.43 31.12 -25.60
C GLU A 168 -26.86 31.50 -25.22
N GLY A 169 -27.26 31.22 -23.97
CA GLY A 169 -28.58 31.54 -23.41
C GLY A 169 -28.77 31.06 -21.96
N GLU A 170 -29.87 31.45 -21.32
CA GLU A 170 -30.20 31.07 -19.92
C GLU A 170 -30.40 29.55 -19.75
N GLU A 171 -30.82 28.85 -20.80
CA GLU A 171 -30.84 27.39 -20.85
C GLU A 171 -29.60 26.86 -21.58
N LYS A 172 -28.60 26.49 -20.79
CA LYS A 172 -27.31 25.91 -21.23
C LYS A 172 -27.48 24.47 -21.79
N PHE A 173 -28.32 24.27 -22.80
CA PHE A 173 -28.53 22.97 -23.43
C PHE A 173 -28.68 23.15 -24.94
N THR A 174 -27.88 22.43 -25.73
CA THR A 174 -27.90 22.54 -27.19
C THR A 174 -28.96 21.62 -27.79
N SER A 175 -28.68 20.32 -27.79
CA SER A 175 -29.62 19.26 -28.13
C SER A 175 -28.99 17.90 -27.84
N ILE A 176 -29.82 16.90 -27.55
CA ILE A 176 -29.40 15.50 -27.48
C ILE A 176 -30.22 14.69 -28.49
N THR A 177 -29.57 13.78 -29.20
CA THR A 177 -30.27 12.82 -30.05
C THR A 177 -30.32 11.49 -29.33
N ILE A 178 -31.49 11.04 -28.89
CA ILE A 178 -31.66 9.74 -28.21
C ILE A 178 -32.50 8.85 -29.12
N ASN A 179 -32.02 7.64 -29.45
CA ASN A 179 -32.69 6.71 -30.37
C ASN A 179 -33.15 7.34 -31.71
N GLY A 180 -32.42 8.34 -32.22
CA GLY A 180 -32.72 9.02 -33.49
C GLY A 180 -33.68 10.22 -33.38
N GLU A 181 -34.21 10.53 -32.20
CA GLU A 181 -35.01 11.75 -31.98
C GLU A 181 -34.15 12.87 -31.40
N LYS A 182 -34.10 14.01 -32.11
CA LYS A 182 -33.42 15.22 -31.64
C LYS A 182 -34.30 15.98 -30.65
N ILE A 183 -33.86 16.07 -29.41
CA ILE A 183 -34.56 16.74 -28.30
C ILE A 183 -33.83 18.02 -27.96
N ILE A 184 -34.57 19.13 -27.93
CA ILE A 184 -34.06 20.49 -27.67
C ILE A 184 -34.47 20.97 -26.27
N ASP A 185 -35.48 20.35 -25.65
CA ASP A 185 -35.91 20.65 -24.28
C ASP A 185 -35.09 19.85 -23.25
N LYS A 186 -34.48 20.57 -22.31
CA LYS A 186 -33.61 20.01 -21.26
C LYS A 186 -34.35 19.01 -20.35
N LYS A 187 -35.61 19.28 -19.97
CA LYS A 187 -36.36 18.39 -19.06
C LYS A 187 -36.70 17.07 -19.75
N ILE A 188 -37.18 17.16 -20.99
CA ILE A 188 -37.55 16.00 -21.81
C ILE A 188 -36.29 15.17 -22.15
N ALA A 189 -35.17 15.83 -22.40
CA ALA A 189 -33.89 15.17 -22.64
C ALA A 189 -33.42 14.35 -21.44
N GLY A 190 -33.51 14.90 -20.23
CA GLY A 190 -33.08 14.22 -19.00
C GLY A 190 -33.98 13.02 -18.64
N GLU A 191 -35.29 13.14 -18.84
CA GLU A 191 -36.24 12.04 -18.62
C GLU A 191 -36.04 10.89 -19.62
N LYS A 192 -35.93 11.20 -20.93
CA LYS A 192 -35.66 10.16 -21.94
C LYS A 192 -34.28 9.52 -21.77
N LEU A 193 -33.30 10.26 -21.25
CA LEU A 193 -31.98 9.74 -20.92
C LEU A 193 -32.05 8.74 -19.76
N LEU A 194 -32.76 9.06 -18.68
CA LEU A 194 -32.99 8.11 -17.57
C LEU A 194 -33.78 6.87 -18.02
N GLU A 195 -34.77 7.05 -18.89
CA GLU A 195 -35.51 5.93 -19.47
C GLU A 195 -34.60 5.05 -20.33
N ALA A 196 -33.69 5.63 -21.11
CA ALA A 196 -32.72 4.89 -21.90
C ALA A 196 -31.69 4.15 -21.01
N ILE A 197 -31.23 4.77 -19.92
CA ILE A 197 -30.30 4.17 -18.94
C ILE A 197 -30.93 2.96 -18.25
N SER A 198 -32.20 3.07 -17.82
CA SER A 198 -32.90 1.97 -17.13
C SER A 198 -33.15 0.74 -18.03
N LYS A 199 -33.09 0.91 -19.36
CA LYS A 199 -33.20 -0.17 -20.35
C LYS A 199 -31.87 -0.86 -20.63
N VAL A 200 -30.73 -0.35 -20.14
CA VAL A 200 -29.42 -0.97 -20.31
C VAL A 200 -29.30 -2.15 -19.34
N LYS A 201 -29.04 -3.35 -19.89
CA LYS A 201 -28.89 -4.57 -19.09
C LYS A 201 -27.56 -4.57 -18.35
N LEU A 202 -27.51 -5.34 -17.25
CA LEU A 202 -26.25 -5.61 -16.54
C LEU A 202 -25.19 -6.12 -17.52
N ASN A 203 -23.99 -5.51 -17.45
CA ASN A 203 -22.82 -5.91 -18.21
C ASN A 203 -22.89 -5.64 -19.73
N GLU A 204 -23.84 -4.83 -20.20
CA GLU A 204 -23.93 -4.41 -21.60
C GLU A 204 -23.53 -2.92 -21.73
N SER A 205 -22.71 -2.62 -22.73
CA SER A 205 -22.38 -1.26 -23.12
C SER A 205 -23.16 -0.94 -24.39
N LYS A 206 -24.00 0.10 -24.35
CA LYS A 206 -24.87 0.43 -25.47
C LYS A 206 -24.81 1.91 -25.82
N VAL A 207 -24.65 2.19 -27.11
CA VAL A 207 -24.82 3.54 -27.66
C VAL A 207 -26.30 3.88 -27.63
N ILE A 208 -26.67 4.85 -26.81
CA ILE A 208 -28.07 5.29 -26.61
C ILE A 208 -28.43 6.51 -27.47
N GLY A 209 -27.43 7.17 -28.05
CA GLY A 209 -27.66 8.39 -28.79
C GLY A 209 -26.38 9.15 -29.13
N GLN A 210 -26.55 10.42 -29.50
CA GLN A 210 -25.48 11.37 -29.76
C GLN A 210 -25.70 12.66 -28.96
N TYR A 211 -24.64 13.15 -28.32
CA TYR A 211 -24.64 14.42 -27.58
C TYR A 211 -23.50 15.31 -28.10
N ARG A 212 -23.83 16.52 -28.55
CA ARG A 212 -22.87 17.51 -29.10
C ARG A 212 -21.89 16.91 -30.14
N ASN A 213 -22.44 16.12 -31.06
CA ASN A 213 -21.73 15.44 -32.15
C ASN A 213 -20.79 14.28 -31.70
N MET A 214 -20.97 13.74 -30.50
CA MET A 214 -20.26 12.53 -30.02
C MET A 214 -21.25 11.42 -29.68
N ASP A 215 -20.84 10.17 -29.90
CA ASP A 215 -21.66 9.01 -29.59
C ASP A 215 -21.73 8.81 -28.08
N LEU A 216 -22.95 8.82 -27.52
CA LEU A 216 -23.21 8.62 -26.10
C LEU A 216 -23.43 7.13 -25.84
N GLU A 217 -22.46 6.52 -25.17
CA GLU A 217 -22.49 5.13 -24.72
C GLU A 217 -22.72 5.07 -23.21
N VAL A 218 -23.60 4.17 -22.78
CA VAL A 218 -23.89 3.93 -21.35
C VAL A 218 -23.56 2.48 -21.00
N SER A 219 -22.91 2.31 -19.86
CA SER A 219 -22.56 1.01 -19.27
C SER A 219 -22.93 1.00 -17.79
N TYR A 220 -23.17 -0.18 -17.23
CA TYR A 220 -23.46 -0.34 -15.81
C TYR A 220 -22.30 -1.07 -15.12
N ASN A 221 -21.72 -0.44 -14.10
CA ASN A 221 -20.63 -1.01 -13.32
C ASN A 221 -21.20 -1.80 -12.13
N PHE A 222 -21.06 -3.13 -12.19
CA PHE A 222 -21.53 -4.02 -11.13
C PHE A 222 -20.80 -3.84 -9.78
N PHE A 223 -19.53 -3.40 -9.80
CA PHE A 223 -18.73 -3.30 -8.59
C PHE A 223 -19.08 -2.05 -7.77
N THR A 224 -19.36 -0.92 -8.44
CA THR A 224 -19.77 0.33 -7.78
C THR A 224 -21.29 0.51 -7.72
N ASN A 225 -22.06 -0.35 -8.40
CA ASN A 225 -23.52 -0.25 -8.52
C ASN A 225 -23.96 1.09 -9.14
N GLU A 226 -23.16 1.61 -10.09
CA GLU A 226 -23.36 2.92 -10.71
C GLU A 226 -23.44 2.79 -12.24
N HIS A 227 -24.20 3.70 -12.86
CA HIS A 227 -24.24 3.83 -14.31
C HIS A 227 -23.13 4.78 -14.76
N ASN A 228 -22.28 4.32 -15.67
CA ASN A 228 -21.24 5.14 -16.27
C ASN A 228 -21.64 5.49 -17.71
N PHE A 229 -21.24 6.67 -18.16
CA PHE A 229 -21.37 7.07 -19.55
C PHE A 229 -19.98 7.29 -20.15
N SER A 230 -19.91 7.16 -21.47
CA SER A 230 -18.79 7.65 -22.27
C SER A 230 -19.29 8.38 -23.51
N LEU A 231 -18.76 9.57 -23.73
CA LEU A 231 -18.88 10.33 -24.95
C LEU A 231 -17.70 9.94 -25.84
N ASN A 232 -18.00 9.25 -26.94
CA ASN A 232 -17.03 8.71 -27.86
C ASN A 232 -16.93 9.66 -29.08
N GLY A 233 -15.86 10.47 -29.10
CA GLY A 233 -15.39 11.20 -30.28
C GLY A 233 -14.10 10.56 -30.82
N ALA A 234 -13.11 11.37 -31.18
CA ALA A 234 -11.75 10.90 -31.41
C ALA A 234 -11.07 10.48 -30.09
N ALA A 235 -11.41 11.12 -28.96
CA ALA A 235 -11.09 10.65 -27.62
C ALA A 235 -12.33 10.12 -26.88
N LYS A 236 -12.09 9.27 -25.88
CA LYS A 236 -13.13 8.72 -25.01
C LYS A 236 -13.22 9.53 -23.73
N HIS A 237 -14.32 10.24 -23.54
CA HIS A 237 -14.59 11.04 -22.34
C HIS A 237 -15.61 10.33 -21.46
N SER A 238 -15.20 9.83 -20.30
CA SER A 238 -16.06 9.05 -19.41
C SER A 238 -16.46 9.82 -18.17
N GLY A 239 -17.67 9.55 -17.66
CA GLY A 239 -18.14 10.07 -16.39
C GLY A 239 -19.20 9.18 -15.75
N GLU A 240 -19.62 9.56 -14.55
CA GLU A 240 -20.64 8.85 -13.78
C GLU A 240 -22.01 9.49 -13.99
N LEU A 241 -23.06 8.68 -14.09
CA LEU A 241 -24.46 9.12 -14.13
C LEU A 241 -25.06 8.97 -12.73
N GLY A 242 -25.77 10.00 -12.28
CA GLY A 242 -26.54 9.97 -11.04
C GLY A 242 -28.03 9.76 -11.29
N THR A 243 -28.82 9.98 -10.25
CA THR A 243 -30.28 9.77 -10.23
C THR A 243 -31.11 10.96 -10.73
N SER A 244 -30.49 12.13 -10.91
CA SER A 244 -31.17 13.36 -11.33
C SER A 244 -31.08 13.56 -12.85
N ALA A 245 -32.23 13.78 -13.49
CA ALA A 245 -32.35 14.08 -14.92
C ALA A 245 -31.52 15.31 -15.32
N ASP A 246 -31.71 16.43 -14.62
CA ASP A 246 -30.96 17.68 -14.85
C ASP A 246 -29.48 17.54 -14.52
N GLY A 247 -29.17 16.83 -13.43
CA GLY A 247 -27.80 16.61 -12.98
C GLY A 247 -26.98 15.82 -14.00
N ASN A 248 -27.59 14.86 -14.69
CA ASN A 248 -26.92 14.05 -15.70
C ASN A 248 -26.55 14.86 -16.95
N ILE A 249 -27.40 15.79 -17.38
CA ILE A 249 -27.08 16.70 -18.49
C ILE A 249 -25.88 17.57 -18.15
N ILE A 250 -25.82 18.10 -16.92
CA ILE A 250 -24.68 18.89 -16.45
C ILE A 250 -23.40 18.04 -16.38
N ARG A 251 -23.50 16.76 -15.96
CA ARG A 251 -22.36 15.84 -15.94
C ARG A 251 -21.83 15.53 -17.34
N LEU A 252 -22.71 15.37 -18.33
CA LEU A 252 -22.32 15.24 -19.74
C LEU A 252 -21.56 16.49 -20.23
N ASP A 253 -22.03 17.67 -19.85
CA ASP A 253 -21.40 18.95 -20.21
C ASP A 253 -20.08 19.25 -19.52
N ASN A 254 -19.83 18.63 -18.36
CA ASN A 254 -18.58 18.75 -17.61
C ASN A 254 -17.54 17.70 -18.03
N ALA A 255 -17.96 16.64 -18.72
CA ALA A 255 -17.06 15.62 -19.23
C ALA A 255 -16.36 16.04 -20.54
N LEU A 256 -16.76 17.16 -21.14
CA LEU A 256 -16.20 17.79 -22.33
C LEU A 256 -15.46 19.08 -21.97
#